data_AF-A0A9D6YHS3-F1
#
_entry.id   AF-A0A9D6YHS3-F1
#
_cell.length_a   1.000
_cell.length_b   1.000
_cell.length_c   1.000
_cell.angle_alpha   90.00
_cell.angle_beta   90.00
_cell.angle_gamma   90.00
#
_symmetry.space_group_name_H-M   'P 1'
#
loop_
_entity.id
_entity.type
_entity.pdbx_description
1 polymer ?
#
loop_
_entity_poly.entity_id
_entity_poly.type
_entity_poly.pdbx_seq_one_letter_code
_entity_poly.pdbx_strand_id
1 'polypeptide(L)'
;MTVAALLAAFLLLLTGGATASAGPAALDARARVEHHLAEAEGIVRHLETVLREDCPRFTSPEEWRAYLGAEVDRVVLMVAHLEQAWVEAKRTGDDDVRRTAKAPRKELHQAEALVDKLQACADANGASFAPATLWRRIEREVPRRQAEIALPE
;
A
#
# COMPACT_ATOMS: atom_id res chain seq x y z
N MET A 1 -4.82 72.59 -11.90
CA MET A 1 -3.70 72.89 -10.99
C MET A 1 -4.17 72.74 -9.56
N THR A 2 -3.87 71.60 -8.91
CA THR A 2 -3.32 71.40 -7.55
C THR A 2 -3.39 69.92 -7.19
N VAL A 3 -2.46 69.50 -6.33
CA VAL A 3 -1.81 68.19 -6.24
C VAL A 3 -2.26 67.46 -4.96
N ALA A 4 -1.99 66.15 -4.92
CA ALA A 4 -1.94 65.26 -3.73
C ALA A 4 -3.30 64.70 -3.26
N ALA A 5 -3.42 63.50 -2.70
CA ALA A 5 -2.63 62.29 -2.54
C ALA A 5 -3.51 61.43 -1.61
N LEU A 6 -3.74 60.14 -1.93
CA LEU A 6 -4.23 59.05 -1.06
C LEU A 6 -4.44 57.84 -2.01
N LEU A 7 -3.47 56.96 -2.29
CA LEU A 7 -2.86 55.95 -1.40
C LEU A 7 -3.94 55.31 -0.50
N ALA A 8 -4.23 54.02 -0.50
CA ALA A 8 -3.44 52.89 -0.97
C ALA A 8 -4.29 51.60 -0.99
N ALA A 9 -3.76 50.59 -1.69
CA ALA A 9 -3.85 49.17 -1.37
C ALA A 9 -5.19 48.45 -1.59
N PHE A 10 -5.49 48.12 -2.84
CA PHE A 10 -6.45 47.03 -3.14
C PHE A 10 -5.98 46.07 -4.25
N LEU A 11 -4.67 45.91 -4.44
CA LEU A 11 -4.13 44.88 -5.34
C LEU A 11 -2.84 44.31 -4.77
N LEU A 12 -2.69 42.98 -4.90
CA LEU A 12 -1.55 42.11 -4.58
C LEU A 12 -1.53 41.43 -3.21
N LEU A 13 -2.41 40.44 -3.00
CA LEU A 13 -2.11 39.27 -2.14
C LEU A 13 -2.72 37.96 -2.70
N LEU A 14 -2.75 37.80 -4.03
CA LEU A 14 -3.18 36.57 -4.71
C LEU A 14 -2.04 35.76 -5.37
N THR A 15 -0.79 36.05 -5.03
CA THR A 15 0.36 35.32 -5.60
C THR A 15 1.43 35.13 -4.53
N GLY A 16 1.16 34.21 -3.61
CA GLY A 16 2.08 33.84 -2.55
C GLY A 16 1.84 32.41 -2.08
N GLY A 17 1.52 31.51 -3.01
CA GLY A 17 1.78 30.10 -2.78
C GLY A 17 3.29 29.99 -2.65
N ALA A 18 3.80 30.08 -1.42
CA ALA A 18 5.17 29.76 -1.12
C ALA A 18 5.35 28.31 -1.58
N THR A 19 5.96 28.13 -2.74
CA THR A 19 6.56 26.86 -3.12
C THR A 19 7.70 26.67 -2.14
N ALA A 20 7.39 26.15 -0.95
CA ALA A 20 8.40 25.57 -0.10
C ALA A 20 9.05 24.48 -0.94
N SER A 21 10.25 24.75 -1.44
CA SER A 21 11.04 23.72 -2.11
C SER A 21 11.20 22.60 -1.10
N ALA A 22 10.63 21.43 -1.40
CA ALA A 22 10.79 20.26 -0.55
C ALA A 22 12.29 20.06 -0.30
N GLY A 23 12.70 20.06 0.97
CA GLY A 23 14.09 19.78 1.31
C GLY A 23 14.47 18.36 0.87
N PRO A 24 15.77 18.04 0.74
CA PRO A 24 16.23 16.73 0.27
C PRO A 24 15.57 15.55 1.00
N ALA A 25 15.45 15.61 2.33
CA ALA A 25 14.80 14.57 3.12
C ALA A 25 13.31 14.33 2.77
N ALA A 26 12.59 15.38 2.35
CA ALA A 26 11.19 15.27 1.94
C ALA A 26 11.06 14.67 0.54
N LEU A 27 12.02 14.96 -0.37
CA LEU A 27 12.10 14.33 -1.68
C LEU A 27 12.45 12.83 -1.54
N ASP A 28 13.41 12.49 -0.69
CA ASP A 28 13.78 11.09 -0.43
C ASP A 28 12.59 10.32 0.17
N ALA A 29 11.83 10.94 1.07
CA ALA A 29 10.63 10.34 1.63
C ALA A 29 9.53 10.15 0.57
N ARG A 30 9.35 11.09 -0.36
CA ARG A 30 8.41 10.92 -1.48
C ARG A 30 8.83 9.76 -2.38
N ALA A 31 10.10 9.65 -2.74
CA ALA A 31 10.60 8.54 -3.56
C ALA A 31 10.37 7.17 -2.88
N ARG A 32 10.56 7.09 -1.55
CA ARG A 32 10.24 5.88 -0.77
C ARG A 32 8.74 5.55 -0.77
N VAL A 33 7.87 6.56 -0.69
CA VAL A 33 6.42 6.35 -0.82
C VAL A 33 6.09 5.75 -2.19
N GLU A 34 6.59 6.35 -3.27
CA GLU A 34 6.36 5.89 -4.64
C GLU A 34 6.82 4.44 -4.83
N HIS A 35 8.01 4.10 -4.32
CA HIS A 35 8.52 2.74 -4.35
C HIS A 35 7.58 1.73 -3.66
N HIS A 36 7.15 2.00 -2.43
CA HIS A 36 6.26 1.08 -1.71
C HIS A 36 4.88 0.94 -2.39
N LEU A 37 4.37 2.02 -2.98
CA LEU A 37 3.11 1.95 -3.73
C LEU A 37 3.25 1.11 -4.99
N ALA A 38 4.37 1.23 -5.72
CA ALA A 38 4.64 0.41 -6.90
C ALA A 38 4.77 -1.09 -6.56
N GLU A 39 5.48 -1.43 -5.48
CA GLU A 39 5.59 -2.81 -5.01
C GLU A 39 4.23 -3.39 -4.59
N ALA A 40 3.44 -2.64 -3.83
CA ALA A 40 2.09 -3.04 -3.44
C ALA A 40 1.19 -3.25 -4.67
N GLU A 41 1.24 -2.36 -5.66
CA GLU A 41 0.47 -2.48 -6.90
C GLU A 41 0.87 -3.73 -7.70
N GLY A 42 2.15 -4.06 -7.75
CA GLY A 42 2.65 -5.30 -8.35
C GLY A 42 2.02 -6.54 -7.72
N ILE A 43 1.91 -6.56 -6.39
CA ILE A 43 1.29 -7.66 -5.66
C ILE A 43 -0.22 -7.69 -5.91
N VAL A 44 -0.90 -6.54 -5.89
CA VAL A 44 -2.34 -6.44 -6.19
C VAL A 44 -2.66 -7.06 -7.54
N ARG A 45 -1.92 -6.72 -8.61
CA ARG A 45 -2.14 -7.32 -9.95
C ARG A 45 -1.97 -8.84 -9.97
N HIS A 46 -1.05 -9.37 -9.16
CA HIS A 46 -0.90 -10.82 -8.99
C HIS A 46 -2.13 -11.41 -8.30
N LEU A 47 -2.61 -10.80 -7.22
CA LEU A 47 -3.81 -11.25 -6.51
C LEU A 47 -5.06 -11.21 -7.39
N GLU A 48 -5.23 -10.17 -8.22
CA GLU A 48 -6.31 -10.08 -9.21
C GLU A 48 -6.28 -11.20 -10.23
N THR A 49 -5.08 -11.70 -10.57
CA THR A 49 -4.93 -12.86 -11.45
C THR A 49 -5.38 -14.13 -10.74
N VAL A 50 -4.89 -14.35 -9.51
CA VAL A 50 -5.31 -15.47 -8.66
C VAL A 50 -6.82 -15.45 -8.45
N LEU A 51 -7.45 -14.28 -8.26
CA LEU A 51 -8.89 -14.12 -8.07
C LEU A 51 -9.73 -14.48 -9.30
N ARG A 52 -9.19 -14.33 -10.52
CA ARG A 52 -9.92 -14.62 -11.77
C ARG A 52 -9.76 -16.06 -12.26
N GLU A 53 -8.65 -16.72 -11.97
CA GLU A 53 -8.37 -18.06 -12.47
C GLU A 53 -9.16 -19.17 -11.76
N ASP A 54 -9.24 -20.37 -12.33
CA ASP A 54 -9.84 -21.50 -11.61
C ASP A 54 -9.01 -21.90 -10.39
N CYS A 55 -9.60 -22.64 -9.45
CA CYS A 55 -8.86 -23.18 -8.32
C CYS A 55 -7.71 -24.07 -8.81
N PRO A 56 -6.45 -23.76 -8.45
CA PRO A 56 -5.33 -24.60 -8.84
C PRO A 56 -5.50 -25.99 -8.21
N ARG A 57 -5.11 -27.02 -8.98
CA ARG A 57 -5.14 -28.43 -8.56
C ARG A 57 -3.73 -28.91 -8.35
N PHE A 58 -3.49 -29.48 -7.18
CA PHE A 58 -2.20 -30.01 -6.80
C PHE A 58 -2.25 -31.53 -6.66
N THR A 59 -1.09 -32.17 -6.78
CA THR A 59 -0.97 -33.63 -6.67
C THR A 59 -0.93 -34.11 -5.22
N SER A 60 -0.63 -33.18 -4.29
CA SER A 60 -0.62 -33.45 -2.86
C SER A 60 -1.15 -32.27 -2.03
N PRO A 61 -1.64 -32.52 -0.80
CA PRO A 61 -1.96 -31.45 0.16
C PRO A 61 -0.77 -30.58 0.57
N GLU A 62 0.46 -31.06 0.38
CA GLU A 62 1.69 -30.32 0.72
C GLU A 62 2.00 -29.23 -0.30
N GLU A 63 1.84 -29.55 -1.59
CA GLU A 63 1.94 -28.58 -2.68
C GLU A 63 0.89 -27.48 -2.54
N TRP A 64 -0.34 -27.84 -2.22
CA TRP A 64 -1.39 -26.86 -1.90
C TRP A 64 -1.02 -25.96 -0.73
N ARG A 65 -0.50 -26.52 0.37
CA ARG A 65 -0.07 -25.73 1.55
C ARG A 65 1.09 -24.79 1.23
N ALA A 66 2.03 -25.21 0.39
CA ALA A 66 3.13 -24.37 -0.05
C ALA A 66 2.62 -23.19 -0.91
N TYR A 67 1.71 -23.47 -1.86
CA TYR A 67 1.05 -22.44 -2.67
C TYR A 67 0.28 -21.46 -1.78
N LEU A 68 -0.58 -21.96 -0.90
CA LEU A 68 -1.32 -21.14 0.07
C LEU A 68 -0.38 -20.26 0.90
N GLY A 69 0.72 -20.84 1.40
CA GLY A 69 1.73 -20.11 2.15
C GLY A 69 2.31 -18.95 1.35
N ALA A 70 2.65 -19.17 0.07
CA ALA A 70 3.19 -18.14 -0.81
C ALA A 70 2.18 -17.03 -1.12
N GLU A 71 0.90 -17.35 -1.31
CA GLU A 71 -0.14 -16.33 -1.53
C GLU A 71 -0.40 -15.50 -0.27
N VAL A 72 -0.38 -16.12 0.91
CA VAL A 72 -0.48 -15.40 2.19
C VAL A 72 0.72 -14.50 2.41
N ASP A 73 1.93 -14.98 2.14
CA ASP A 73 3.16 -14.19 2.27
C ASP A 73 3.14 -12.94 1.37
N ARG A 74 2.56 -13.05 0.16
CA ARG A 74 2.34 -11.89 -0.73
C ARG A 74 1.35 -10.90 -0.14
N VAL A 75 0.24 -11.36 0.42
CA VAL A 75 -0.71 -10.46 1.12
C VAL A 75 -0.03 -9.73 2.27
N VAL A 76 0.75 -10.43 3.10
CA VAL A 76 1.52 -9.80 4.18
C VAL A 76 2.45 -8.73 3.64
N LEU A 77 3.18 -9.03 2.56
CA LEU A 77 4.11 -8.09 1.94
C LEU A 77 3.40 -6.86 1.37
N MET A 78 2.25 -7.04 0.73
CA MET A 78 1.40 -5.94 0.25
C MET A 78 1.00 -5.02 1.40
N VAL A 79 0.48 -5.57 2.49
CA VAL A 79 0.06 -4.77 3.66
C VAL A 79 1.26 -4.04 4.26
N ALA A 80 2.41 -4.71 4.40
CA ALA A 80 3.63 -4.09 4.91
C ALA A 80 4.09 -2.90 4.05
N HIS A 81 4.04 -3.00 2.72
CA HIS A 81 4.35 -1.88 1.83
C HIS A 81 3.35 -0.72 1.99
N LEU A 82 2.05 -0.99 2.08
CA LEU A 82 1.04 0.06 2.27
C LEU A 82 1.20 0.78 3.62
N GLU A 83 1.52 0.04 4.68
CA GLU A 83 1.81 0.62 5.98
C GLU A 83 3.09 1.45 5.98
N GLN A 84 4.15 0.96 5.32
CA GLN A 84 5.41 1.69 5.20
C GLN A 84 5.25 2.96 4.35
N ALA A 85 4.51 2.90 3.24
CA ALA A 85 4.15 4.07 2.43
C ALA A 85 3.48 5.15 3.30
N TRP A 86 2.57 4.76 4.20
CA TRP A 86 1.95 5.70 5.12
C TRP A 86 2.93 6.29 6.15
N VAL A 87 3.87 5.48 6.66
CA VAL A 87 4.92 5.96 7.57
C VAL A 87 5.82 7.00 6.90
N GLU A 88 6.29 6.72 5.68
CA GLU A 88 7.13 7.64 4.90
C GLU A 88 6.36 8.90 4.50
N ALA A 89 5.10 8.78 4.07
CA ALA A 89 4.28 9.92 3.67
C ALA A 89 4.10 10.93 4.80
N LYS A 90 3.98 10.48 6.06
CA LYS A 90 3.90 11.38 7.22
C LYS A 90 5.17 12.23 7.41
N ARG A 91 6.34 11.75 6.96
CA ARG A 91 7.63 12.47 7.07
C ARG A 91 7.76 13.60 6.05
N THR A 92 6.98 13.56 4.96
CA THR A 92 7.04 14.59 3.91
C THR A 92 6.38 15.92 4.33
N GLY A 93 5.41 15.88 5.25
CA GLY A 93 4.55 17.03 5.56
C GLY A 93 3.53 17.38 4.46
N ASP A 94 3.55 16.68 3.33
CA ASP A 94 2.72 16.94 2.15
C ASP A 94 1.38 16.19 2.23
N ASP A 95 0.29 16.93 2.21
CA ASP A 95 -1.08 16.41 2.31
C ASP A 95 -1.46 15.52 1.12
N ASP A 96 -0.98 15.85 -0.08
CA ASP A 96 -1.27 15.08 -1.28
C ASP A 96 -0.50 13.77 -1.29
N VAL A 97 0.76 13.76 -0.83
CA VAL A 97 1.50 12.50 -0.65
C VAL A 97 0.80 11.61 0.39
N ARG A 98 0.31 12.17 1.50
CA ARG A 98 -0.47 11.42 2.50
C ARG A 98 -1.76 10.86 1.91
N ARG A 99 -2.47 11.63 1.09
CA ARG A 99 -3.70 11.18 0.40
C ARG A 99 -3.41 10.01 -0.53
N THR A 100 -2.35 10.13 -1.34
CA THR A 100 -1.89 9.09 -2.26
C THR A 100 -1.48 7.82 -1.52
N ALA A 101 -0.74 7.91 -0.42
CA ALA A 101 -0.37 6.75 0.39
C ALA A 101 -1.57 6.09 1.11
N LYS A 102 -2.64 6.84 1.39
CA LYS A 102 -3.84 6.32 2.05
C LYS A 102 -4.79 5.62 1.08
N ALA A 103 -4.90 6.09 -0.16
CA ALA A 103 -5.91 5.62 -1.12
C ALA A 103 -5.86 4.10 -1.39
N PRO A 104 -4.70 3.45 -1.52
CA PRO A 104 -4.61 2.00 -1.79
C PRO A 104 -5.01 1.11 -0.61
N ARG A 105 -5.31 1.66 0.58
CA ARG A 105 -5.87 0.85 1.68
C ARG A 105 -7.22 0.20 1.35
N LYS A 106 -7.94 0.71 0.35
CA LYS A 106 -9.13 0.03 -0.18
C LYS A 106 -8.80 -1.35 -0.78
N GLU A 107 -7.55 -1.57 -1.22
CA GLU A 107 -7.10 -2.85 -1.76
C GLU A 107 -6.96 -3.93 -0.68
N LEU A 108 -7.08 -3.58 0.61
CA LEU A 108 -7.20 -4.57 1.68
C LEU A 108 -8.42 -5.49 1.49
N HIS A 109 -9.47 -5.01 0.81
CA HIS A 109 -10.60 -5.86 0.42
C HIS A 109 -10.21 -6.96 -0.58
N GLN A 110 -9.14 -6.78 -1.37
CA GLN A 110 -8.63 -7.86 -2.22
C GLN A 110 -8.01 -8.99 -1.39
N ALA A 111 -7.38 -8.67 -0.26
CA ALA A 111 -6.88 -9.68 0.66
C ALA A 111 -8.04 -10.51 1.26
N GLU A 112 -9.15 -9.86 1.62
CA GLU A 112 -10.40 -10.52 2.06
C GLU A 112 -10.92 -11.49 0.99
N ALA A 113 -11.11 -10.99 -0.23
CA ALA A 113 -11.57 -11.80 -1.36
C ALA A 113 -10.64 -12.98 -1.67
N LEU A 114 -9.32 -12.78 -1.55
CA LEU A 114 -8.35 -13.85 -1.77
C LEU A 114 -8.49 -14.95 -0.72
N VAL A 115 -8.64 -14.59 0.56
CA VAL A 115 -8.79 -15.57 1.64
C VAL A 115 -10.04 -16.41 1.45
N ASP A 116 -11.16 -15.78 1.07
CA ASP A 116 -12.42 -16.48 0.78
C ASP A 116 -12.28 -17.43 -0.41
N LYS A 117 -11.59 -17.01 -1.48
CA LYS A 117 -11.30 -17.87 -2.62
C LYS A 117 -10.43 -19.05 -2.24
N LEU A 118 -9.34 -18.82 -1.51
CA LEU A 118 -8.42 -19.87 -1.09
C LEU A 118 -9.11 -20.87 -0.15
N GLN A 119 -10.05 -20.42 0.68
CA GLN A 119 -10.91 -21.30 1.46
C GLN A 119 -11.72 -22.23 0.56
N ALA A 120 -12.40 -21.69 -0.47
CA ALA A 120 -13.19 -22.49 -1.40
C ALA A 120 -12.34 -23.50 -2.20
N CYS A 121 -11.09 -23.14 -2.52
CA CYS A 121 -10.18 -24.03 -3.24
C CYS A 121 -9.55 -25.14 -2.38
N ALA A 122 -9.61 -25.04 -1.05
CA ALA A 122 -8.97 -26.00 -0.15
C ALA A 122 -9.65 -27.38 -0.19
N ASP A 123 -10.99 -27.42 -0.24
CA ASP A 123 -11.77 -28.65 -0.32
C ASP A 123 -11.40 -29.48 -1.55
N ALA A 124 -11.22 -28.79 -2.68
CA ALA A 124 -10.82 -29.37 -3.96
C ALA A 124 -9.39 -29.96 -3.96
N ASN A 125 -8.56 -29.56 -2.99
CA ASN A 125 -7.18 -30.04 -2.80
C ASN A 125 -7.05 -30.97 -1.57
N GLY A 126 -8.17 -31.41 -0.99
CA GLY A 126 -8.18 -32.34 0.15
C GLY A 126 -7.54 -31.78 1.42
N ALA A 127 -7.55 -30.44 1.57
CA ALA A 127 -6.92 -29.74 2.68
C ALA A 127 -7.96 -28.98 3.52
N SER A 128 -7.75 -28.94 4.84
CA SER A 128 -8.54 -28.07 5.71
C SER A 128 -8.05 -26.63 5.66
N PHE A 129 -8.97 -25.68 5.83
CA PHE A 129 -8.68 -24.24 5.83
C PHE A 129 -9.26 -23.57 7.07
N ALA A 130 -8.50 -22.67 7.69
CA ALA A 130 -8.90 -21.95 8.89
C ALA A 130 -8.68 -20.43 8.72
N PRO A 131 -9.70 -19.69 8.21
CA PRO A 131 -9.56 -18.28 7.86
C PRO A 131 -9.09 -17.40 9.03
N ALA A 132 -9.65 -17.63 10.22
CA ALA A 132 -9.28 -16.87 11.42
C ALA A 132 -7.82 -17.10 11.87
N THR A 133 -7.25 -18.28 11.59
CA THR A 133 -5.83 -18.54 11.89
C THR A 133 -4.92 -17.86 10.88
N LEU A 134 -5.35 -17.80 9.62
CA LEU A 134 -4.65 -17.15 8.54
C LEU A 134 -4.64 -15.62 8.72
N TRP A 135 -5.76 -15.01 9.10
CA TRP A 135 -5.80 -13.57 9.43
C TRP A 135 -4.89 -13.20 10.60
N ARG A 136 -4.94 -13.96 11.70
CA ARG A 136 -4.02 -13.77 12.83
C ARG A 136 -2.54 -13.94 12.43
N ARG A 137 -2.26 -14.77 11.42
CA ARG A 137 -0.91 -14.90 10.88
C ARG A 137 -0.52 -13.63 10.11
N ILE A 138 -1.39 -13.11 9.25
CA ILE A 138 -1.16 -11.88 8.51
C ILE A 138 -0.85 -10.73 9.47
N GLU A 139 -1.76 -10.47 10.42
CA GLU A 139 -1.61 -9.39 11.41
C GLU A 139 -0.30 -9.47 12.20
N ARG A 140 0.12 -10.68 12.57
CA ARG A 140 1.37 -10.91 13.31
C ARG A 140 2.61 -10.70 12.46
N GLU A 141 2.56 -11.06 11.17
CA GLU A 141 3.74 -11.04 10.30
C GLU A 141 3.99 -9.67 9.66
N VAL A 142 2.96 -8.84 9.50
CA VAL A 142 3.08 -7.51 8.89
C VAL A 142 4.15 -6.64 9.55
N PRO A 143 4.18 -6.44 10.89
CA PRO A 143 5.20 -5.59 11.52
C PRO A 143 6.63 -6.12 11.31
N ARG A 144 6.80 -7.45 11.31
CA ARG A 144 8.10 -8.08 11.07
C ARG A 144 8.54 -7.83 9.63
N ARG A 145 7.66 -8.06 8.65
CA ARG A 145 7.97 -7.85 7.23
C ARG A 145 8.24 -6.38 6.93
N GLN A 146 7.50 -5.47 7.55
CA GLN A 146 7.75 -4.03 7.44
C GLN A 146 9.19 -3.64 7.82
N ALA A 147 9.73 -4.24 8.89
CA ALA A 147 11.10 -4.00 9.34
C ALA A 147 12.17 -4.61 8.41
N GLU A 148 11.79 -5.57 7.57
CA GLU A 148 12.68 -6.27 6.63
C GLU A 148 12.70 -5.64 5.23
N ILE A 149 11.77 -4.72 4.92
CA ILE A 149 11.72 -4.07 3.62
C ILE A 149 12.99 -3.23 3.42
N ALA A 150 13.76 -3.58 2.40
CA ALA A 150 14.87 -2.75 1.95
C ALA A 150 14.32 -1.44 1.36
N LEU A 151 14.89 -0.31 1.78
CA LEU A 151 14.57 0.98 1.18
C LEU A 151 15.41 1.16 -0.10
N PRO A 152 14.86 1.83 -1.13
CA PRO A 152 15.66 2.23 -2.28
C PRO A 152 16.81 3.15 -1.84
N GLU A 153 17.99 2.94 -2.43
CA GLU A 153 19.19 3.79 -2.23
C GLU A 153 19.01 5.20 -2.80
#